data_AF-A0A060Y3G5-F1
#
_entry.id   AF-A0A060Y3G5-F1
#
_cell.length_a   1.000
_cell.length_b   1.000
_cell.length_c   1.000
_cell.angle_alpha   90.00
_cell.angle_beta   90.00
_cell.angle_gamma   90.00
#
_symmetry.space_group_name_H-M   'P 1'
#
loop_
_entity.id
_entity.type
_entity.pdbx_description
1 polymer ?
#
loop_
_entity_poly.entity_id
_entity_poly.type
_entity_poly.pdbx_seq_one_letter_code
_entity_poly.pdbx_strand_id
1 'polypeptide(L)'
;MNNLLKELSLQNITGLQFIGVEAWITADSLVTPTSYSVLGGSLGFAVQKANISGFSDFVIKQFWDTAFQCTETSQQENVSSPCSESQDLIELRDYNADVDELRYSSNIYKAIYAVAHSLHSLLKCQDGLGCDQNVRTEPWQVVESLKQVNFTIKTGDQVWFDSTGAAAARYEVVNWQRGPDGEVQFKPVGYYDASLPPGQQFVLRTEDIMWPGELQQMPVSVCSESCPPGTRKAVQKGKPVCCYDCVPCSEGEISNATDSNGCIDCPDEYWSNLGRDKCIFKAIEFLTFTEVMGIVLMVFSLFGVFLTVLVAILYLIKKDTPIVRANNSELSFLLLFSLTLCFLCSLTFIGRPSEWSCMLRHTAFGITFVLCISCVLGKTIVVLMAFRATLPAINVMKWFGPPQQRLSVLAFTLIQVLICALWLTVSPPFPYKNMKTYKEKIILECNVGSAIGFWVVLGYIGLLSLLCFVLAFLARKLPDNFNEAKFITFSMLIFCAVWITFIPAYVSTPGNCGDLCYSGL
;
A
#
# COMPACT_ATOMS: atom_id res chain seq x y z
N MET A 1 -16.91 -21.53 40.59
CA MET A 1 -15.43 -21.46 40.65
C MET A 1 -14.81 -22.74 41.17
N ASN A 2 -15.19 -23.23 42.36
CA ASN A 2 -14.66 -24.48 42.96
C ASN A 2 -14.51 -25.67 42.00
N ASN A 3 -15.57 -26.03 41.26
CA ASN A 3 -15.51 -27.15 40.32
C ASN A 3 -14.50 -26.93 39.18
N LEU A 4 -14.43 -25.70 38.66
CA LEU A 4 -13.48 -25.34 37.60
C LEU A 4 -12.04 -25.42 38.14
N LEU A 5 -11.79 -24.82 39.30
CA LEU A 5 -10.48 -24.84 39.95
C LEU A 5 -10.00 -26.27 40.24
N LYS A 6 -10.90 -27.14 40.72
CA LYS A 6 -10.62 -28.55 40.93
C LYS A 6 -10.17 -29.23 39.64
N GLU A 7 -10.90 -29.02 38.54
CA GLU A 7 -10.56 -29.63 37.25
C GLU A 7 -9.24 -29.07 36.68
N LEU A 8 -9.03 -27.75 36.76
CA LEU A 8 -7.78 -27.11 36.32
C LEU A 8 -6.58 -27.65 37.10
N SER A 9 -6.73 -27.87 38.41
CA SER A 9 -5.69 -28.46 39.25
C SER A 9 -5.42 -29.92 38.88
N LEU A 10 -6.46 -30.72 38.65
CA LEU A 10 -6.32 -32.13 38.23
C LEU A 10 -5.62 -32.28 36.87
N GLN A 11 -5.92 -31.38 35.94
CA GLN A 11 -5.31 -31.35 34.60
C GLN A 11 -3.97 -30.59 34.56
N ASN A 12 -3.51 -30.06 35.71
CA ASN A 12 -2.29 -29.25 35.85
C ASN A 12 -2.24 -28.04 34.88
N ILE A 13 -3.39 -27.40 34.65
CA ILE A 13 -3.50 -26.20 33.81
C ILE A 13 -3.13 -24.98 34.66
N THR A 14 -1.97 -24.39 34.37
CA THR A 14 -1.37 -23.26 35.10
C THR A 14 -0.90 -22.17 34.12
N GLY A 15 -0.51 -21.00 34.63
CA GLY A 15 0.07 -19.92 33.80
C GLY A 15 -0.93 -19.12 32.96
N LEU A 16 -2.23 -19.31 33.17
CA LEU A 16 -3.29 -18.54 32.50
C LEU A 16 -3.66 -17.30 33.33
N GLN A 17 -3.95 -16.19 32.65
CA GLN A 17 -4.50 -15.00 33.31
C GLN A 17 -5.99 -15.18 33.54
N PHE A 18 -6.41 -15.16 34.80
CA PHE A 18 -7.82 -15.10 35.14
C PHE A 18 -8.24 -13.66 35.45
N ILE A 19 -9.41 -13.28 34.92
CA ILE A 19 -10.09 -12.04 35.28
C ILE A 19 -11.30 -12.41 36.13
N GLY A 20 -11.26 -12.04 37.40
CA GLY A 20 -12.29 -12.35 38.38
C GLY A 20 -13.34 -11.28 38.54
N VAL A 21 -14.53 -11.76 38.89
CA VAL A 21 -15.66 -10.93 39.29
C VAL A 21 -15.71 -10.84 40.81
N GLU A 22 -16.45 -9.85 41.32
CA GLU A 22 -16.62 -9.56 42.75
C GLU A 22 -16.97 -10.81 43.59
N ALA A 23 -17.75 -11.73 43.03
CA ALA A 23 -18.22 -12.93 43.71
C ALA A 23 -17.12 -13.93 44.12
N TRP A 24 -15.91 -13.86 43.53
CA TRP A 24 -14.87 -14.85 43.84
C TRP A 24 -13.45 -14.30 43.93
N ILE A 25 -13.16 -13.13 43.37
CA ILE A 25 -11.79 -12.62 43.31
C ILE A 25 -11.16 -12.39 44.71
N THR A 26 -11.97 -12.19 45.75
CA THR A 26 -11.49 -12.11 47.15
C THR A 26 -12.12 -13.19 48.04
N ALA A 27 -12.52 -14.33 47.46
CA ALA A 27 -13.11 -15.41 48.23
C ALA A 27 -12.02 -16.25 48.90
N ASP A 28 -11.86 -16.09 50.21
CA ASP A 28 -10.85 -16.80 50.99
C ASP A 28 -11.03 -18.33 50.96
N SER A 29 -12.28 -18.80 50.86
CA SER A 29 -12.59 -20.23 50.64
C SER A 29 -11.94 -20.87 49.39
N LEU A 30 -11.45 -20.07 48.43
CA LEU A 30 -10.73 -20.54 47.25
C LEU A 30 -9.21 -20.63 47.47
N VAL A 31 -8.68 -20.10 48.57
CA VAL A 31 -7.27 -20.08 48.90
C VAL A 31 -6.87 -21.45 49.45
N THR A 32 -6.11 -22.19 48.67
CA THR A 32 -5.47 -23.44 49.09
C THR A 32 -4.05 -23.48 48.52
N PRO A 33 -3.13 -24.29 49.08
CA PRO A 33 -1.79 -24.41 48.55
C PRO A 33 -1.75 -24.80 47.06
N THR A 34 -2.74 -25.57 46.61
CA THR A 34 -2.87 -26.02 45.22
C THR A 34 -3.64 -25.06 44.32
N SER A 35 -4.48 -24.18 44.86
CA SER A 35 -5.24 -23.23 44.04
C SER A 35 -4.38 -22.07 43.55
N TYR A 36 -3.38 -21.66 44.33
CA TYR A 36 -2.50 -20.56 43.94
C TYR A 36 -1.64 -20.89 42.70
N SER A 37 -1.30 -22.15 42.45
CA SER A 37 -0.58 -22.52 41.22
C SER A 37 -1.42 -22.27 39.96
N VAL A 38 -2.75 -22.28 40.10
CA VAL A 38 -3.71 -22.05 39.01
C VAL A 38 -4.13 -20.58 38.94
N LEU A 39 -4.46 -19.98 40.09
CA LEU A 39 -5.06 -18.64 40.19
C LEU A 39 -4.07 -17.53 40.57
N GLY A 40 -2.80 -17.86 40.84
CA GLY A 40 -1.77 -16.87 41.13
C GLY A 40 -1.67 -15.83 40.01
N GLY A 41 -1.67 -14.56 40.39
CA GLY A 41 -1.71 -13.44 39.43
C GLY A 41 -3.08 -13.11 38.85
N SER A 42 -4.18 -13.76 39.31
CA SER A 42 -5.54 -13.36 38.95
C SER A 42 -5.79 -11.88 39.26
N LEU A 43 -6.53 -11.19 38.39
CA LEU A 43 -6.92 -9.78 38.55
C LEU A 43 -8.43 -9.67 38.57
N GLY A 44 -9.00 -8.77 39.35
CA GLY A 44 -10.45 -8.55 39.29
C GLY A 44 -10.91 -7.39 40.14
N PHE A 45 -12.21 -7.09 40.05
CA PHE A 45 -12.83 -6.00 40.79
C PHE A 45 -13.43 -6.50 42.10
N ALA A 46 -13.11 -5.81 43.19
CA ALA A 46 -13.63 -6.09 44.52
C ALA A 46 -14.16 -4.80 45.16
N VAL A 47 -15.19 -4.90 46.00
CA VAL A 47 -15.66 -3.75 46.78
C VAL A 47 -14.55 -3.30 47.71
N GLN A 48 -14.38 -1.99 47.88
CA GLN A 48 -13.35 -1.41 48.72
C GLN A 48 -13.43 -1.95 50.16
N LYS A 49 -12.28 -2.28 50.76
CA LYS A 49 -12.24 -2.69 52.17
C LYS A 49 -12.73 -1.54 53.05
N ALA A 50 -13.66 -1.83 53.96
CA ALA A 50 -14.05 -0.88 54.99
C ALA A 50 -13.29 -1.14 56.29
N ASN A 51 -12.74 -0.07 56.86
CA ASN A 51 -12.25 -0.07 58.24
C ASN A 51 -13.29 0.59 59.14
N ILE A 52 -14.16 -0.21 59.77
CA ILE A 52 -15.19 0.26 60.69
C ILE A 52 -14.66 0.16 62.11
N SER A 53 -14.25 1.30 62.68
CA SER A 53 -13.67 1.38 64.02
C SER A 53 -14.56 0.71 65.09
N GLY A 54 -14.01 -0.24 65.84
CA GLY A 54 -14.69 -0.97 66.91
C GLY A 54 -15.69 -2.04 66.44
N PHE A 55 -15.87 -2.24 65.14
CA PHE A 55 -16.78 -3.28 64.62
C PHE A 55 -16.23 -4.69 64.84
N SER A 56 -14.92 -4.90 64.65
CA SER A 56 -14.26 -6.18 64.93
C SER A 56 -14.49 -6.59 66.38
N ASP A 57 -14.16 -5.72 67.34
CA ASP A 57 -14.38 -5.98 68.77
C ASP A 57 -15.85 -6.25 69.09
N PHE A 58 -16.78 -5.52 68.46
CA PHE A 58 -18.21 -5.71 68.65
C PHE A 58 -18.68 -7.10 68.20
N VAL A 59 -18.32 -7.52 66.98
CA VAL A 59 -18.73 -8.80 66.41
C VAL A 59 -18.04 -9.96 67.12
N ILE A 60 -16.73 -9.84 67.37
CA ILE A 60 -15.94 -10.86 68.08
C ILE A 60 -16.52 -11.06 69.47
N LYS A 61 -16.67 -10.00 70.27
CA LYS A 61 -17.23 -10.11 71.62
C LYS A 61 -18.62 -10.74 71.62
N GLN A 62 -19.52 -10.28 70.75
CA GLN A 62 -20.88 -10.81 70.70
C GLN A 62 -20.92 -12.27 70.23
N PHE A 63 -20.03 -12.67 69.30
CA PHE A 63 -19.87 -14.05 68.91
C PHE A 63 -19.41 -14.91 70.08
N TRP A 64 -18.37 -14.52 70.81
CA TRP A 64 -17.87 -15.26 71.96
C TRP A 64 -18.91 -15.35 73.08
N ASP A 65 -19.62 -14.26 73.39
CA ASP A 65 -20.72 -14.23 74.38
C ASP A 65 -21.89 -15.18 73.99
N THR A 66 -22.10 -15.43 72.69
CA THR A 66 -23.19 -16.28 72.19
C THR A 66 -22.76 -17.74 72.03
N ALA A 67 -21.56 -17.96 71.45
CA ALA A 67 -20.97 -19.27 71.23
C ALA A 67 -20.59 -19.94 72.55
N PHE A 68 -20.18 -19.13 73.53
CA PHE A 68 -19.86 -19.57 74.88
C PHE A 68 -20.81 -18.87 75.84
N GLN A 69 -21.86 -19.58 76.28
CA GLN A 69 -22.80 -19.09 77.30
C GLN A 69 -22.17 -19.10 78.71
N CYS A 70 -21.02 -18.46 78.87
CA CYS A 70 -20.31 -18.34 80.13
C CYS A 70 -19.88 -16.89 80.36
N THR A 71 -19.95 -16.44 81.61
CA THR A 71 -19.67 -15.06 82.01
C THR A 71 -18.27 -14.95 82.61
N GLU A 72 -17.46 -13.98 82.15
CA GLU A 72 -16.12 -13.72 82.71
C GLU A 72 -16.13 -13.24 84.17
N THR A 73 -17.27 -12.73 84.66
CA THR A 73 -17.34 -12.11 85.99
C THR A 73 -17.87 -13.08 87.03
N SER A 74 -16.96 -13.63 87.83
CA SER A 74 -17.23 -14.40 89.04
C SER A 74 -17.70 -13.52 90.21
N GLN A 75 -18.81 -12.76 90.05
CA GLN A 75 -19.32 -11.93 91.16
C GLN A 75 -20.84 -11.89 91.37
N GLN A 76 -21.64 -12.76 90.75
CA GLN A 76 -23.01 -12.96 91.21
C GLN A 76 -23.37 -14.44 91.26
N GLU A 77 -23.59 -14.91 92.50
CA GLU A 77 -24.18 -16.20 92.81
C GLU A 77 -25.61 -16.25 92.25
N ASN A 78 -25.76 -16.69 91.01
CA ASN A 78 -26.68 -17.75 90.62
C ASN A 78 -26.60 -18.00 89.10
N VAL A 79 -26.05 -19.18 88.78
CA VAL A 79 -26.20 -19.95 87.53
C VAL A 79 -25.48 -19.41 86.28
N SER A 80 -24.19 -19.73 86.16
CA SER A 80 -23.48 -20.10 84.92
C SER A 80 -22.09 -20.66 85.28
N SER A 81 -21.65 -21.73 84.60
CA SER A 81 -20.31 -22.32 84.81
C SER A 81 -19.22 -21.40 84.24
N PRO A 82 -18.05 -21.27 84.88
CA PRO A 82 -16.92 -20.50 84.32
C PRO A 82 -16.40 -21.15 83.03
N CYS A 83 -15.99 -20.33 82.06
CA CYS A 83 -15.42 -20.82 80.79
C CYS A 83 -14.14 -21.62 81.09
N SER A 84 -14.08 -22.89 80.67
CA SER A 84 -12.88 -23.72 80.78
C SER A 84 -11.96 -23.42 79.60
N GLU A 85 -10.66 -23.20 79.84
CA GLU A 85 -9.62 -23.18 78.80
C GLU A 85 -9.43 -24.60 78.23
N SER A 86 -10.36 -25.08 77.40
CA SER A 86 -10.28 -26.40 76.75
C SER A 86 -10.04 -26.31 75.24
N GLN A 87 -9.42 -27.37 74.72
CA GLN A 87 -8.88 -27.61 73.37
C GLN A 87 -9.83 -27.32 72.18
N ASP A 88 -11.10 -27.02 72.42
CA ASP A 88 -12.12 -26.69 71.41
C ASP A 88 -11.88 -25.32 70.73
N LEU A 89 -11.03 -24.47 71.32
CA LEU A 89 -10.62 -23.17 70.74
C LEU A 89 -9.82 -23.31 69.42
N ILE A 90 -9.25 -24.50 69.14
CA ILE A 90 -8.49 -24.74 67.91
C ILE A 90 -9.40 -24.74 66.67
N GLU A 91 -10.65 -25.21 66.78
CA GLU A 91 -11.62 -25.19 65.67
C GLU A 91 -12.12 -23.77 65.34
N LEU A 92 -12.03 -22.84 66.29
CA LEU A 92 -12.48 -21.44 66.15
C LEU A 92 -11.34 -20.45 65.87
N ARG A 93 -10.08 -20.91 65.90
CA ARG A 93 -8.88 -20.07 65.71
C ARG A 93 -8.92 -19.28 64.40
N ASP A 94 -9.54 -19.85 63.37
CA ASP A 94 -9.54 -19.30 62.01
C ASP A 94 -10.83 -18.50 61.70
N TYR A 95 -11.79 -18.38 62.63
CA TYR A 95 -13.07 -17.66 62.41
C TYR A 95 -12.91 -16.13 62.30
N ASN A 96 -11.76 -15.59 62.73
CA ASN A 96 -11.46 -14.16 62.62
C ASN A 96 -11.03 -13.74 61.21
N ALA A 97 -10.69 -14.67 60.31
CA ALA A 97 -10.19 -14.35 58.96
C ALA A 97 -11.23 -13.56 58.11
N ASP A 98 -12.53 -13.81 58.31
CA ASP A 98 -13.61 -13.09 57.63
C ASP A 98 -13.71 -11.60 58.04
N VAL A 99 -13.13 -11.23 59.19
CA VAL A 99 -13.16 -9.86 59.72
C VAL A 99 -12.14 -8.94 59.01
N ASP A 100 -11.09 -9.50 58.43
CA ASP A 100 -10.04 -8.73 57.72
C ASP A 100 -10.39 -8.41 56.26
N GLU A 101 -11.43 -9.06 55.71
CA GLU A 101 -11.95 -8.88 54.34
C GLU A 101 -13.41 -8.34 54.34
N LEU A 102 -13.74 -7.44 55.27
CA LEU A 102 -15.07 -6.77 55.41
C LEU A 102 -15.45 -5.83 54.25
N ARG A 103 -15.52 -6.36 53.03
CA ARG A 103 -15.83 -5.61 51.80
C ARG A 103 -17.33 -5.37 51.66
N TYR A 104 -18.16 -6.40 51.83
CA TYR A 104 -19.63 -6.28 51.74
C TYR A 104 -20.24 -5.51 52.92
N SER A 105 -19.65 -5.64 54.11
CA SER A 105 -20.10 -4.95 55.32
C SER A 105 -20.05 -3.43 55.17
N SER A 106 -19.15 -2.90 54.33
CA SER A 106 -19.12 -1.49 53.93
C SER A 106 -20.45 -1.01 53.34
N ASN A 107 -21.01 -1.80 52.40
CA ASN A 107 -22.26 -1.46 51.73
C ASN A 107 -23.45 -1.54 52.68
N ILE A 108 -23.47 -2.54 53.57
CA ILE A 108 -24.49 -2.66 54.62
C ILE A 108 -24.43 -1.44 55.56
N TYR A 109 -23.23 -1.06 55.99
CA TYR A 109 -23.01 0.11 56.83
C TYR A 109 -23.53 1.38 56.16
N LYS A 110 -23.17 1.63 54.90
CA LYS A 110 -23.66 2.77 54.11
C LYS A 110 -25.18 2.76 53.95
N ALA A 111 -25.78 1.60 53.68
CA ALA A 111 -27.23 1.46 53.51
C ALA A 111 -28.00 1.82 54.79
N ILE A 112 -27.54 1.35 55.95
CA ILE A 112 -28.16 1.68 57.25
C ILE A 112 -28.09 3.18 57.51
N TYR A 113 -26.93 3.81 57.27
CA TYR A 113 -26.80 5.27 57.41
C TYR A 113 -27.68 6.02 56.41
N ALA A 114 -27.83 5.56 55.17
CA ALA A 114 -28.70 6.22 54.20
C ALA A 114 -30.16 6.24 54.68
N VAL A 115 -30.65 5.12 55.20
CA VAL A 115 -31.98 5.04 55.83
C VAL A 115 -32.07 5.94 57.06
N ALA A 116 -31.08 5.92 57.94
CA ALA A 116 -31.05 6.77 59.13
C ALA A 116 -31.09 8.26 58.77
N HIS A 117 -30.30 8.71 57.79
CA HIS A 117 -30.29 10.10 57.32
C HIS A 117 -31.62 10.50 56.66
N SER A 118 -32.27 9.58 55.94
CA SER A 118 -33.61 9.84 55.38
C SER A 118 -34.66 10.06 56.47
N LEU A 119 -34.66 9.22 57.51
CA LEU A 119 -35.56 9.37 58.66
C LEU A 119 -35.23 10.63 59.47
N HIS A 120 -33.95 10.93 59.67
CA HIS A 120 -33.49 12.13 60.35
C HIS A 120 -34.04 13.41 59.68
N SER A 121 -34.01 13.44 58.34
CA SER A 121 -34.59 14.54 57.55
C SER A 121 -36.11 14.62 57.69
N LEU A 122 -36.82 13.49 57.56
CA LEU A 122 -38.29 13.44 57.66
C LEU A 122 -38.81 13.81 59.05
N LEU A 123 -38.13 13.37 60.11
CA LEU A 123 -38.45 13.66 61.50
C LEU A 123 -37.92 15.02 61.97
N LYS A 124 -37.31 15.80 61.07
CA LYS A 124 -36.75 17.14 61.34
C LYS A 124 -35.86 17.17 62.57
N CYS A 125 -35.05 16.14 62.74
CA CYS A 125 -34.16 16.02 63.87
C CYS A 125 -33.12 17.15 63.85
N GLN A 126 -32.76 17.65 65.03
CA GLN A 126 -31.70 18.64 65.22
C GLN A 126 -30.73 18.18 66.30
N ASP A 127 -29.44 18.44 66.09
CA ASP A 127 -28.39 18.08 67.02
C ASP A 127 -28.63 18.71 68.39
N GLY A 128 -28.73 17.87 69.43
CA GLY A 128 -28.98 18.28 70.81
C GLY A 128 -30.42 18.66 71.17
N LEU A 129 -31.31 18.85 70.19
CA LEU A 129 -32.73 19.22 70.38
C LEU A 129 -33.71 18.05 70.16
N GLY A 130 -33.23 16.92 69.64
CA GLY A 130 -34.03 15.72 69.41
C GLY A 130 -34.79 15.74 68.08
N CYS A 131 -35.78 14.87 67.95
CA CYS A 131 -36.59 14.68 66.73
C CYS A 131 -38.07 14.98 67.00
N ASP A 132 -38.81 15.40 65.97
CA ASP A 132 -40.26 15.62 66.08
C ASP A 132 -41.01 14.27 66.12
N GLN A 133 -41.58 13.95 67.28
CA GLN A 133 -42.32 12.71 67.52
C GLN A 133 -43.75 12.73 66.94
N ASN A 134 -44.25 13.88 66.49
CA ASN A 134 -45.61 14.01 65.96
C ASN A 134 -45.70 13.73 64.46
N VAL A 135 -44.57 13.55 63.79
CA VAL A 135 -44.52 13.24 62.35
C VAL A 135 -44.81 11.76 62.14
N ARG A 136 -45.95 11.44 61.51
CA ARG A 136 -46.20 10.10 60.96
C ARG A 136 -45.55 9.97 59.59
N THR A 137 -44.71 8.97 59.42
CA THR A 137 -44.00 8.68 58.17
C THR A 137 -44.59 7.45 57.47
N GLU A 138 -44.95 7.61 56.20
CA GLU A 138 -45.33 6.52 55.31
C GLU A 138 -44.12 5.99 54.51
N PRO A 139 -44.08 4.70 54.11
CA PRO A 139 -42.92 4.12 53.41
C PRO A 139 -42.50 4.88 52.14
N TRP A 140 -43.45 5.40 51.37
CA TRP A 140 -43.15 6.16 50.14
C TRP A 140 -42.46 7.50 50.44
N GLN A 141 -42.71 8.11 51.60
CA GLN A 141 -42.05 9.34 52.02
C GLN A 141 -40.58 9.08 52.37
N VAL A 142 -40.29 7.92 52.98
CA VAL A 142 -38.93 7.47 53.25
C VAL A 142 -38.16 7.26 51.95
N VAL A 143 -38.77 6.61 50.95
CA VAL A 143 -38.17 6.42 49.63
C VAL A 143 -37.88 7.77 48.95
N GLU A 144 -38.79 8.73 49.02
CA GLU A 144 -38.58 10.04 48.41
C GLU A 144 -37.47 10.84 49.13
N SER A 145 -37.40 10.75 50.46
CA SER A 145 -36.30 11.33 51.22
C SER A 145 -34.97 10.63 50.96
N LEU A 146 -34.97 9.31 50.76
CA LEU A 146 -33.78 8.53 50.44
C LEU A 146 -33.11 8.99 49.15
N LYS A 147 -33.89 9.33 48.12
CA LYS A 147 -33.35 9.85 46.84
C LYS A 147 -32.56 11.15 46.97
N GLN A 148 -32.76 11.88 48.08
CA GLN A 148 -32.17 13.21 48.30
C GLN A 148 -31.03 13.19 49.31
N VAL A 149 -30.66 12.03 49.86
CA VAL A 149 -29.57 11.96 50.84
C VAL A 149 -28.23 12.26 50.17
N ASN A 150 -27.43 13.10 50.82
CA ASN A 150 -26.06 13.40 50.44
C ASN A 150 -25.29 13.72 51.72
N PHE A 151 -24.47 12.78 52.18
CA PHE A 151 -23.73 12.90 53.42
C PHE A 151 -22.41 12.12 53.34
N THR A 152 -21.52 12.39 54.30
CA THR A 152 -20.24 11.71 54.44
C THR A 152 -20.24 10.89 55.72
N ILE A 153 -19.95 9.59 55.62
CA ILE A 153 -19.80 8.72 56.80
C ILE A 153 -18.43 8.92 57.47
N LYS A 154 -18.28 8.42 58.70
CA LYS A 154 -17.03 8.56 59.48
C LYS A 154 -15.78 7.98 58.80
N THR A 155 -15.95 7.05 57.87
CA THR A 155 -14.85 6.48 57.08
C THR A 155 -14.39 7.40 55.95
N GLY A 156 -15.04 8.56 55.76
CA GLY A 156 -14.72 9.54 54.72
C GLY A 156 -15.50 9.35 53.41
N ASP A 157 -16.25 8.26 53.27
CA ASP A 157 -17.03 7.99 52.06
C ASP A 157 -18.25 8.90 51.95
N GLN A 158 -18.41 9.53 50.79
CA GLN A 158 -19.64 10.23 50.43
C GLN A 158 -20.70 9.26 49.91
N VAL A 159 -21.91 9.35 50.43
CA VAL A 159 -23.08 8.52 50.08
C VAL A 159 -24.16 9.41 49.49
N TRP A 160 -24.55 9.11 48.24
CA TRP A 160 -25.61 9.77 47.48
C TRP A 160 -26.12 8.85 46.38
N PHE A 161 -27.29 9.15 45.82
CA PHE A 161 -27.90 8.40 44.73
C PHE A 161 -28.11 9.29 43.51
N ASP A 162 -27.92 8.72 42.31
CA ASP A 162 -28.25 9.40 41.07
C ASP A 162 -29.76 9.41 40.77
N SER A 163 -30.16 9.97 39.63
CA SER A 163 -31.57 10.02 39.22
C SER A 163 -32.23 8.65 39.04
N THR A 164 -31.45 7.58 38.89
CA THR A 164 -31.95 6.19 38.80
C THR A 164 -32.09 5.53 40.17
N GLY A 165 -31.56 6.15 41.23
CA GLY A 165 -31.45 5.55 42.56
C GLY A 165 -30.19 4.70 42.76
N ALA A 166 -29.24 4.74 41.82
CA ALA A 166 -27.98 4.02 41.92
C ALA A 166 -26.94 4.83 42.69
N ALA A 167 -26.13 4.15 43.50
CA ALA A 167 -24.94 4.75 44.10
C ALA A 167 -23.78 4.72 43.12
N ALA A 168 -22.86 5.68 43.24
CA ALA A 168 -21.65 5.69 42.41
C ALA A 168 -20.81 4.40 42.63
N ALA A 169 -20.51 3.72 41.53
CA ALA A 169 -19.71 2.49 41.55
C ALA A 169 -18.27 2.78 41.96
N ARG A 170 -17.81 2.16 43.06
CA ARG A 170 -16.45 2.26 43.59
C ARG A 170 -15.91 0.87 43.90
N TYR A 171 -14.82 0.52 43.23
CA TYR A 171 -14.17 -0.78 43.33
C TYR A 171 -12.66 -0.63 43.45
N GLU A 172 -12.03 -1.56 44.16
CA GLU A 172 -10.60 -1.82 44.05
C GLU A 172 -10.36 -2.84 42.94
N VAL A 173 -9.26 -2.69 42.22
CA VAL A 173 -8.72 -3.76 41.41
C VAL A 173 -7.76 -4.54 42.28
N VAL A 174 -8.04 -5.81 42.51
CA VAL A 174 -7.23 -6.69 43.36
C VAL A 174 -6.46 -7.70 42.52
N ASN A 175 -5.29 -8.09 43.00
CA ASN A 175 -4.44 -9.09 42.38
C ASN A 175 -4.08 -10.19 43.40
N TRP A 176 -4.12 -11.45 42.98
CA TRP A 176 -3.70 -12.59 43.80
C TRP A 176 -2.19 -12.65 43.87
N GLN A 177 -1.62 -12.38 45.04
CA GLN A 177 -0.19 -12.36 45.29
C GLN A 177 0.16 -13.28 46.45
N ARG A 178 1.43 -13.70 46.50
CA ARG A 178 1.97 -14.47 47.62
C ARG A 178 2.71 -13.51 48.55
N GLY A 179 2.25 -13.44 49.80
CA GLY A 179 2.90 -12.67 50.85
C GLY A 179 4.27 -13.24 51.23
N PRO A 180 5.05 -12.49 52.03
CA PRO A 180 6.37 -12.95 52.51
C PRO A 180 6.29 -14.25 53.33
N ASP A 181 5.16 -14.47 54.00
CA ASP A 181 4.92 -15.65 54.85
C ASP A 181 4.40 -16.86 54.06
N GLY A 182 4.30 -16.74 52.73
CA GLY A 182 3.82 -17.79 51.82
C GLY A 182 2.30 -17.85 51.66
N GLU A 183 1.56 -17.08 52.45
CA GLU A 183 0.10 -16.97 52.36
C GLU A 183 -0.36 -16.18 51.12
N VAL A 184 -1.56 -16.48 50.64
CA VAL A 184 -2.16 -15.77 49.51
C VAL A 184 -2.84 -14.51 50.01
N GLN A 185 -2.58 -13.40 49.34
CA GLN A 185 -3.15 -12.10 49.67
C GLN A 185 -3.84 -11.49 48.45
N PHE A 186 -4.99 -10.86 48.69
CA PHE A 186 -5.72 -10.10 47.68
C PHE A 186 -5.26 -8.64 47.71
N LYS A 187 -4.14 -8.35 47.05
CA LYS A 187 -3.51 -7.03 47.11
C LYS A 187 -4.23 -6.05 46.18
N PRO A 188 -4.67 -4.87 46.66
CA PRO A 188 -5.18 -3.82 45.79
C PRO A 188 -4.04 -3.24 44.93
N VAL A 189 -4.22 -3.27 43.61
CA VAL A 189 -3.26 -2.81 42.59
C VAL A 189 -3.83 -1.69 41.72
N GLY A 190 -5.06 -1.27 42.00
CA GLY A 190 -5.75 -0.24 41.25
C GLY A 190 -7.13 0.05 41.81
N TYR A 191 -7.88 0.91 41.14
CA TYR A 191 -9.26 1.22 41.52
C TYR A 191 -10.09 1.64 40.31
N TYR A 192 -11.40 1.54 40.48
CA TYR A 192 -12.41 2.16 39.64
C TYR A 192 -13.34 3.02 40.50
N ASP A 193 -13.50 4.30 40.16
CA ASP A 193 -14.43 5.22 40.83
C ASP A 193 -15.23 6.02 39.79
N ALA A 194 -16.51 5.67 39.63
CA ALA A 194 -17.42 6.31 38.70
C ALA A 194 -17.76 7.76 39.08
N SER A 195 -17.49 8.20 40.32
CA SER A 195 -17.73 9.59 40.75
C SER A 195 -16.65 10.56 40.26
N LEU A 196 -15.53 10.06 39.72
CA LEU A 196 -14.44 10.89 39.18
C LEU A 196 -14.70 11.31 37.72
N PRO A 197 -14.03 12.39 37.25
CA PRO A 197 -14.11 12.83 35.86
C PRO A 197 -13.61 11.76 34.85
N PRO A 198 -14.11 11.78 33.60
CA PRO A 198 -13.62 10.90 32.53
C PRO A 198 -12.10 10.95 32.40
N GLY A 199 -11.47 9.78 32.28
CA GLY A 199 -10.01 9.64 32.21
C GLY A 199 -9.32 9.50 33.58
N GLN A 200 -10.02 9.72 34.69
CA GLN A 200 -9.51 9.51 36.06
C GLN A 200 -10.26 8.40 36.81
N GLN A 201 -11.31 7.84 36.20
CA GLN A 201 -12.18 6.85 36.81
C GLN A 201 -11.51 5.50 37.02
N PHE A 202 -10.50 5.14 36.23
CA PHE A 202 -9.83 3.85 36.31
C PHE A 202 -8.32 4.05 36.35
N VAL A 203 -7.69 3.55 37.42
CA VAL A 203 -6.23 3.60 37.59
C VAL A 203 -5.75 2.21 37.94
N LEU A 204 -4.76 1.75 37.20
CA LEU A 204 -4.11 0.46 37.42
C LEU A 204 -2.61 0.69 37.55
N ARG A 205 -2.01 0.22 38.65
CA ARG A 205 -0.57 0.32 38.90
C ARG A 205 0.10 -0.94 38.41
N THR A 206 0.56 -0.92 37.17
CA THR A 206 1.13 -2.11 36.53
C THR A 206 2.38 -2.63 37.22
N GLU A 207 3.17 -1.77 37.87
CA GLU A 207 4.33 -2.20 38.67
C GLU A 207 3.97 -3.04 39.90
N ASP A 208 2.75 -2.89 40.43
CA ASP A 208 2.29 -3.60 41.62
C ASP A 208 1.67 -4.97 41.28
N ILE A 209 1.49 -5.30 40.00
CA ILE A 209 0.82 -6.51 39.52
C ILE A 209 1.82 -7.66 39.39
N MET A 210 1.46 -8.82 39.94
CA MET A 210 2.09 -10.09 39.61
C MET A 210 1.28 -10.80 38.52
N TRP A 211 1.94 -11.20 37.45
CA TRP A 211 1.33 -11.98 36.37
C TRP A 211 1.47 -13.48 36.63
N PRO A 212 0.68 -14.34 35.94
CA PRO A 212 0.72 -15.78 36.11
C PRO A 212 2.14 -16.34 35.95
N GLY A 213 2.50 -17.29 36.81
CA GLY A 213 3.85 -17.86 36.84
C GLY A 213 4.92 -16.95 37.44
N GLU A 214 4.51 -15.92 38.20
CA GLU A 214 5.42 -14.94 38.83
C GLU A 214 6.25 -14.14 37.82
N LEU A 215 5.76 -14.04 36.58
CA LEU A 215 6.35 -13.23 35.54
C LEU A 215 6.04 -11.74 35.76
N GLN A 216 6.94 -10.88 35.31
CA GLN A 216 6.75 -9.42 35.30
C GLN A 216 6.15 -8.90 33.99
N GLN A 217 5.92 -9.78 33.01
CA GLN A 217 5.39 -9.40 31.70
C GLN A 217 3.90 -9.72 31.58
N MET A 218 3.15 -8.72 31.12
CA MET A 218 1.72 -8.83 30.83
C MET A 218 1.48 -9.85 29.71
N PRO A 219 0.60 -10.85 29.91
CA PRO A 219 0.22 -11.78 28.87
C PRO A 219 -0.66 -11.09 27.82
N VAL A 220 -0.41 -11.40 26.54
CA VAL A 220 -1.19 -10.88 25.41
C VAL A 220 -2.19 -11.94 24.96
N SER A 221 -3.46 -11.57 24.85
CA SER A 221 -4.53 -12.46 24.37
C SER A 221 -5.02 -12.01 22.98
N VAL A 222 -4.27 -12.38 21.95
CA VAL A 222 -4.64 -12.14 20.54
C VAL A 222 -4.81 -13.46 19.80
N CYS A 223 -5.72 -13.49 18.82
CA CYS A 223 -5.92 -14.67 17.98
C CYS A 223 -4.87 -14.75 16.86
N SER A 224 -4.58 -13.61 16.25
CA SER A 224 -3.58 -13.44 15.21
C SER A 224 -2.65 -12.29 15.57
N GLU A 225 -1.37 -12.43 15.25
CA GLU A 225 -0.39 -11.36 15.36
C GLU A 225 -0.70 -10.22 14.39
N SER A 226 -0.15 -9.03 14.68
CA SER A 226 -0.31 -7.88 13.80
C SER A 226 0.38 -8.09 12.46
N CYS A 227 -0.31 -7.76 11.36
CA CYS A 227 0.24 -7.98 10.04
C CYS A 227 1.35 -6.99 9.68
N PRO A 228 2.49 -7.43 9.12
CA PRO A 228 3.55 -6.51 8.73
C PRO A 228 3.14 -5.67 7.49
N PRO A 229 3.80 -4.50 7.27
CA PRO A 229 3.68 -3.79 6.00
C PRO A 229 3.95 -4.71 4.80
N GLY A 230 3.28 -4.44 3.69
CA GLY A 230 3.27 -5.30 2.50
C GLY A 230 2.20 -6.38 2.50
N THR A 231 1.49 -6.54 3.62
CA THR A 231 0.39 -7.49 3.75
C THR A 231 -0.90 -6.79 4.17
N ARG A 232 -2.02 -7.47 3.93
CA ARG A 232 -3.37 -7.10 4.37
C ARG A 232 -4.00 -8.24 5.18
N LYS A 233 -4.93 -7.89 6.06
CA LYS A 233 -5.73 -8.88 6.78
C LYS A 233 -6.68 -9.62 5.85
N ALA A 234 -6.77 -10.93 6.03
CA ALA A 234 -7.82 -11.77 5.47
C ALA A 234 -8.50 -12.52 6.61
N VAL A 235 -9.73 -12.14 6.93
CA VAL A 235 -10.50 -12.75 8.03
C VAL A 235 -10.72 -14.23 7.74
N GLN A 236 -10.44 -15.09 8.72
CA GLN A 236 -10.65 -16.53 8.60
C GLN A 236 -12.15 -16.84 8.62
N LYS A 237 -12.65 -17.47 7.55
CA LYS A 237 -14.08 -17.78 7.42
C LYS A 237 -14.53 -18.70 8.58
N GLY A 238 -15.56 -18.27 9.30
CA GLY A 238 -16.12 -19.02 10.44
C GLY A 238 -15.45 -18.76 11.79
N LYS A 239 -14.44 -17.88 11.87
CA LYS A 239 -13.82 -17.44 13.13
C LYS A 239 -14.16 -15.97 13.46
N PRO A 240 -13.91 -15.50 14.70
CA PRO A 240 -14.06 -14.10 15.08
C PRO A 240 -13.18 -13.14 14.25
N VAL A 241 -13.55 -11.86 14.18
CA VAL A 241 -12.88 -10.84 13.36
C VAL A 241 -11.42 -10.60 13.75
N CYS A 242 -11.04 -10.90 15.00
CA CYS A 242 -9.64 -10.82 15.46
C CYS A 242 -8.75 -11.95 14.94
N CYS A 243 -9.33 -12.98 14.30
CA CYS A 243 -8.60 -14.11 13.72
C CYS A 243 -8.49 -13.91 12.20
N TYR A 244 -7.31 -13.56 11.74
CA TYR A 244 -7.02 -13.29 10.34
C TYR A 244 -5.64 -13.81 9.93
N ASP A 245 -5.50 -14.03 8.62
CA ASP A 245 -4.21 -14.32 7.98
C ASP A 245 -3.64 -13.06 7.36
N CYS A 246 -2.31 -12.90 7.40
CA CYS A 246 -1.62 -11.82 6.73
C CYS A 246 -1.30 -12.24 5.29
N VAL A 247 -2.01 -11.67 4.33
CA VAL A 247 -1.89 -12.01 2.91
C VAL A 247 -1.14 -10.89 2.18
N PRO A 248 -0.10 -11.20 1.37
CA PRO A 248 0.63 -10.18 0.64
C PRO A 248 -0.26 -9.42 -0.35
N CYS A 249 0.04 -8.13 -0.55
CA CYS A 249 -0.63 -7.31 -1.54
C CYS A 249 -0.35 -7.77 -2.97
N SER A 250 -1.25 -7.43 -3.89
CA SER A 250 -1.13 -7.79 -5.30
C SER A 250 -0.01 -7.00 -5.99
N GLU A 251 0.36 -7.40 -7.21
CA GLU A 251 1.33 -6.62 -7.99
C GLU A 251 0.75 -5.26 -8.39
N GLY A 252 1.53 -4.19 -8.25
CA GLY A 252 1.06 -2.81 -8.41
C GLY A 252 0.41 -2.20 -7.17
N GLU A 253 0.07 -3.02 -6.17
CA GLU A 253 -0.50 -2.58 -4.89
C GLU A 253 0.55 -2.62 -3.76
N ILE A 254 0.36 -1.79 -2.73
CA ILE A 254 1.17 -1.77 -1.52
C ILE A 254 0.34 -1.68 -0.23
N SER A 255 0.96 -2.01 0.89
CA SER A 255 0.46 -1.71 2.24
C SER A 255 1.60 -1.11 3.06
N ASN A 256 1.53 0.18 3.39
CA ASN A 256 2.61 0.88 4.09
C ASN A 256 2.47 0.83 5.63
N ALA A 257 1.29 0.48 6.13
CA ALA A 257 0.97 0.46 7.56
C ALA A 257 0.93 -0.98 8.09
N THR A 258 1.37 -1.14 9.34
CA THR A 258 1.16 -2.38 10.08
C THR A 258 -0.34 -2.59 10.28
N ASP A 259 -0.77 -3.83 10.19
CA ASP A 259 -2.12 -4.27 10.53
C ASP A 259 -3.22 -3.69 9.62
N SER A 260 -2.90 -3.43 8.35
CA SER A 260 -3.83 -2.88 7.36
C SER A 260 -4.91 -3.87 6.93
N ASN A 261 -6.14 -3.38 6.77
CA ASN A 261 -7.27 -4.16 6.25
C ASN A 261 -7.24 -4.35 4.72
N GLY A 262 -6.46 -3.54 4.00
CA GLY A 262 -6.43 -3.53 2.54
C GLY A 262 -5.13 -2.98 1.97
N CYS A 263 -4.99 -3.08 0.65
CA CYS A 263 -3.86 -2.56 -0.10
C CYS A 263 -4.28 -1.35 -0.94
N ILE A 264 -3.33 -0.48 -1.25
CA ILE A 264 -3.52 0.71 -2.08
C ILE A 264 -2.74 0.57 -3.39
N ASP A 265 -3.31 1.05 -4.49
CA ASP A 265 -2.62 1.07 -5.79
C ASP A 265 -1.49 2.11 -5.82
N CYS A 266 -0.36 1.76 -6.45
CA CYS A 266 0.69 2.73 -6.74
C CYS A 266 0.25 3.70 -7.86
N PRO A 267 0.66 4.99 -7.79
CA PRO A 267 0.46 5.93 -8.89
C PRO A 267 1.15 5.48 -10.18
N ASP A 268 0.70 5.98 -11.34
CA ASP A 268 1.11 5.49 -12.66
C ASP A 268 2.64 5.43 -12.88
N GLU A 269 3.42 6.40 -12.39
CA GLU A 269 4.88 6.45 -12.56
C GLU A 269 5.63 5.47 -11.64
N TYR A 270 4.92 4.84 -10.72
CA TYR A 270 5.47 3.98 -9.68
C TYR A 270 4.93 2.55 -9.79
N TRP A 271 5.67 1.63 -9.20
CA TRP A 271 5.37 0.21 -9.12
C TRP A 271 5.65 -0.29 -7.71
N SER A 272 4.96 -1.34 -7.27
CA SER A 272 5.24 -1.90 -5.95
C SER A 272 6.59 -2.61 -5.95
N ASN A 273 7.36 -2.41 -4.88
CA ASN A 273 8.61 -3.13 -4.66
C ASN A 273 8.34 -4.61 -4.32
N LEU A 274 9.40 -5.42 -4.23
CA LEU A 274 9.29 -6.85 -3.93
C LEU A 274 8.57 -7.13 -2.58
N GLY A 275 8.78 -6.28 -1.58
CA GLY A 275 8.14 -6.37 -0.28
C GLY A 275 6.70 -5.85 -0.24
N ARG A 276 6.21 -5.23 -1.33
CA ARG A 276 4.89 -4.59 -1.44
C ARG A 276 4.59 -3.55 -0.35
N ASP A 277 5.61 -2.98 0.28
CA ASP A 277 5.47 -1.96 1.33
C ASP A 277 5.64 -0.54 0.78
N LYS A 278 6.25 -0.39 -0.41
CA LYS A 278 6.59 0.91 -1.01
C LYS A 278 6.41 0.95 -2.51
N CYS A 279 5.99 2.11 -3.00
CA CYS A 279 5.96 2.43 -4.42
C CYS A 279 7.33 2.97 -4.85
N ILE A 280 7.96 2.31 -5.82
CA ILE A 280 9.25 2.66 -6.42
C ILE A 280 9.04 3.11 -7.87
N PHE A 281 9.88 4.00 -8.38
CA PHE A 281 9.75 4.45 -9.78
C PHE A 281 9.91 3.29 -10.76
N LYS A 282 9.05 3.24 -11.78
CA LYS A 282 9.17 2.29 -12.89
C LYS A 282 10.47 2.49 -13.65
N ALA A 283 11.09 1.40 -14.08
CA ALA A 283 12.22 1.48 -15.00
C ALA A 283 11.78 2.05 -16.36
N ILE A 284 12.61 2.92 -16.92
CA ILE A 284 12.40 3.48 -18.27
C ILE A 284 13.17 2.62 -19.26
N GLU A 285 12.47 2.00 -20.19
CA GLU A 285 13.07 1.27 -21.31
C GLU A 285 12.97 2.08 -22.61
N PHE A 286 14.03 2.05 -23.40
CA PHE A 286 14.15 2.64 -24.73
C PHE A 286 15.14 1.79 -25.55
N LEU A 287 15.08 1.85 -26.89
CA LEU A 287 15.95 1.06 -27.76
C LEU A 287 17.42 1.50 -27.59
N THR A 288 18.20 0.72 -26.84
CA THR A 288 19.61 1.00 -26.56
C THR A 288 20.54 0.39 -27.62
N PHE A 289 21.74 0.98 -27.77
CA PHE A 289 22.81 0.42 -28.62
C PHE A 289 23.31 -0.94 -28.14
N THR A 290 22.99 -1.32 -26.90
CA THR A 290 23.39 -2.57 -26.26
C THR A 290 22.40 -3.71 -26.46
N GLU A 291 21.18 -3.41 -26.90
CA GLU A 291 20.18 -4.43 -27.22
C GLU A 291 20.45 -5.08 -28.57
N VAL A 292 20.09 -6.36 -28.72
CA VAL A 292 20.34 -7.16 -29.92
C VAL A 292 19.84 -6.46 -31.19
N MET A 293 18.63 -5.89 -31.14
CA MET A 293 18.04 -5.19 -32.28
C MET A 293 18.81 -3.90 -32.63
N GLY A 294 19.26 -3.14 -31.62
CA GLY A 294 20.09 -1.95 -31.83
C GLY A 294 21.47 -2.30 -32.43
N ILE A 295 22.07 -3.40 -31.96
CA ILE A 295 23.35 -3.91 -32.49
C ILE A 295 23.21 -4.31 -33.96
N VAL A 296 22.16 -5.05 -34.31
CA VAL A 296 21.91 -5.49 -35.70
C VAL A 296 21.75 -4.28 -36.63
N LEU A 297 20.91 -3.31 -36.27
CA LEU A 297 20.73 -2.08 -37.05
C LEU A 297 22.05 -1.30 -37.21
N MET A 298 22.83 -1.16 -36.14
CA MET A 298 24.10 -0.46 -36.19
C MET A 298 25.09 -1.12 -37.16
N VAL A 299 25.25 -2.43 -37.08
CA VAL A 299 26.18 -3.18 -37.95
C VAL A 299 25.79 -3.06 -39.41
N PHE A 300 24.52 -3.26 -39.76
CA PHE A 300 24.06 -3.13 -41.16
C PHE A 300 24.22 -1.71 -41.68
N SER A 301 23.93 -0.71 -40.85
CA SER A 301 24.03 0.71 -41.21
C SER A 301 25.49 1.12 -41.48
N LEU A 302 26.41 0.77 -40.57
CA LEU A 302 27.85 1.07 -40.75
C LEU A 302 28.44 0.31 -41.94
N PHE A 303 28.04 -0.93 -42.15
CA PHE A 303 28.46 -1.71 -43.32
C PHE A 303 27.95 -1.08 -44.63
N GLY A 304 26.70 -0.63 -44.66
CA GLY A 304 26.12 0.10 -45.79
C GLY A 304 26.85 1.41 -46.11
N VAL A 305 27.16 2.21 -45.08
CA VAL A 305 27.98 3.43 -45.23
C VAL A 305 29.36 3.10 -45.78
N PHE A 306 30.03 2.07 -45.24
CA PHE A 306 31.34 1.65 -45.72
C PHE A 306 31.33 1.27 -47.21
N LEU A 307 30.36 0.43 -47.63
CA LEU A 307 30.22 0.03 -49.03
C LEU A 307 29.91 1.20 -49.96
N THR A 308 29.00 2.09 -49.57
CA THR A 308 28.62 3.25 -50.39
C THR A 308 29.76 4.25 -50.54
N VAL A 309 30.52 4.51 -49.48
CA VAL A 309 31.73 5.35 -49.52
C VAL A 309 32.82 4.71 -50.38
N LEU A 310 33.05 3.39 -50.25
CA LEU A 310 34.01 2.67 -51.09
C LEU A 310 33.66 2.80 -52.57
N VAL A 311 32.39 2.59 -52.93
CA VAL A 311 31.90 2.75 -54.31
C VAL A 311 32.06 4.20 -54.78
N ALA A 312 31.78 5.20 -53.93
CA ALA A 312 32.00 6.60 -54.26
C ALA A 312 33.47 6.94 -54.51
N ILE A 313 34.39 6.40 -53.72
CA ILE A 313 35.85 6.57 -53.92
C ILE A 313 36.29 5.95 -55.24
N LEU A 314 35.84 4.71 -55.54
CA LEU A 314 36.15 4.05 -56.81
C LEU A 314 35.61 4.86 -58.01
N TYR A 315 34.40 5.40 -57.87
CA TYR A 315 33.76 6.22 -58.89
C TYR A 315 34.49 7.57 -59.08
N LEU A 316 35.04 8.18 -58.01
CA LEU A 316 35.92 9.35 -58.09
C LEU A 316 37.24 9.05 -58.80
N ILE A 317 37.90 7.93 -58.46
CA ILE A 317 39.19 7.55 -59.06
C ILE A 317 39.04 7.25 -60.56
N LYS A 318 37.92 6.64 -60.97
CA LYS A 318 37.65 6.27 -62.37
C LYS A 318 36.78 7.29 -63.13
N LYS A 319 36.67 8.53 -62.61
CA LYS A 319 35.81 9.59 -63.17
C LYS A 319 36.07 9.88 -64.65
N ASP A 320 37.32 9.79 -65.10
CA ASP A 320 37.70 10.10 -66.49
C ASP A 320 37.49 8.95 -67.48
N THR A 321 37.02 7.78 -67.00
CA THR A 321 36.71 6.67 -67.91
C THR A 321 35.47 6.98 -68.76
N PRO A 322 35.44 6.62 -70.05
CA PRO A 322 34.34 6.94 -70.95
C PRO A 322 33.00 6.37 -70.49
N ILE A 323 33.03 5.27 -69.73
CA ILE A 323 31.85 4.62 -69.13
C ILE A 323 31.22 5.51 -68.04
N VAL A 324 32.05 6.09 -67.14
CA VAL A 324 31.58 6.96 -66.05
C VAL A 324 31.13 8.32 -66.58
N ARG A 325 31.83 8.85 -67.59
CA ARG A 325 31.49 10.13 -68.22
C ARG A 325 30.22 10.06 -69.07
N ALA A 326 29.93 8.91 -69.69
CA ALA A 326 28.68 8.68 -70.43
C ALA A 326 27.46 8.55 -69.49
N ASN A 327 27.66 8.05 -68.27
CA ASN A 327 26.61 7.82 -67.29
C ASN A 327 26.51 8.96 -66.27
N ASN A 328 26.01 10.12 -66.73
CA ASN A 328 25.88 11.40 -66.00
C ASN A 328 26.42 11.36 -64.56
N SER A 329 27.71 11.69 -64.42
CA SER A 329 28.47 11.46 -63.20
C SER A 329 27.94 12.23 -62.01
N GLU A 330 27.33 13.41 -62.21
CA GLU A 330 26.79 14.25 -61.13
C GLU A 330 25.59 13.59 -60.42
N LEU A 331 24.63 13.03 -61.17
CA LEU A 331 23.48 12.33 -60.59
C LEU A 331 23.89 11.05 -59.86
N SER A 332 24.91 10.35 -60.36
CA SER A 332 25.45 9.15 -59.73
C SER A 332 26.15 9.48 -58.40
N PHE A 333 26.88 10.60 -58.31
CA PHE A 333 27.44 11.08 -57.05
C PHE A 333 26.36 11.52 -56.05
N LEU A 334 25.33 12.24 -56.51
CA LEU A 334 24.20 12.62 -55.66
C LEU A 334 23.42 11.42 -55.13
N LEU A 335 23.25 10.38 -55.96
CA LEU A 335 22.64 9.12 -55.55
C LEU A 335 23.47 8.42 -54.47
N LEU A 336 24.79 8.28 -54.66
CA LEU A 336 25.68 7.67 -53.66
C LEU A 336 25.68 8.45 -52.34
N PHE A 337 25.70 9.78 -52.40
CA PHE A 337 25.57 10.65 -51.23
C PHE A 337 24.21 10.47 -50.52
N SER A 338 23.12 10.40 -51.27
CA SER A 338 21.80 10.14 -50.69
C SER A 338 21.72 8.77 -50.00
N LEU A 339 22.31 7.74 -50.60
CA LEU A 339 22.37 6.39 -50.02
C LEU A 339 23.20 6.35 -48.72
N THR A 340 24.32 7.08 -48.66
CA THR A 340 25.09 7.22 -47.41
C THR A 340 24.25 7.86 -46.31
N LEU A 341 23.43 8.87 -46.65
CA LEU A 341 22.56 9.53 -45.69
C LEU A 341 21.41 8.62 -45.25
N CYS A 342 20.84 7.81 -46.14
CA CYS A 342 19.81 6.82 -45.79
C CYS A 342 20.35 5.82 -44.74
N PHE A 343 21.55 5.26 -44.93
CA PHE A 343 22.17 4.37 -43.94
C PHE A 343 22.56 5.07 -42.63
N LEU A 344 22.78 6.39 -42.63
CA LEU A 344 23.01 7.14 -41.39
C LEU A 344 21.69 7.48 -40.68
N CYS A 345 20.58 7.64 -41.41
CA CYS A 345 19.28 7.97 -40.84
C CYS A 345 18.76 6.86 -39.92
N SER A 346 18.98 5.58 -40.22
CA SER A 346 18.61 4.46 -39.34
C SER A 346 19.24 4.56 -37.95
N LEU A 347 20.47 5.07 -37.83
CA LEU A 347 21.13 5.28 -36.54
C LEU A 347 20.42 6.33 -35.67
N THR A 348 19.70 7.28 -36.28
CA THR A 348 18.94 8.30 -35.54
C THR A 348 17.71 7.74 -34.82
N PHE A 349 17.32 6.49 -35.12
CA PHE A 349 16.26 5.77 -34.41
C PHE A 349 16.75 5.10 -33.12
N ILE A 350 18.07 5.00 -32.90
CA ILE A 350 18.65 4.34 -31.73
C ILE A 350 19.05 5.39 -30.68
N GLY A 351 18.75 5.09 -29.41
CA GLY A 351 19.10 5.94 -28.28
C GLY A 351 17.89 6.59 -27.63
N ARG A 352 18.14 7.43 -26.61
CA ARG A 352 17.09 8.04 -25.81
C ARG A 352 16.34 9.09 -26.64
N PRO A 353 15.01 8.96 -26.84
CA PRO A 353 14.24 9.96 -27.58
C PRO A 353 14.24 11.29 -26.82
N SER A 354 14.74 12.32 -27.50
CA SER A 354 14.67 13.73 -27.11
C SER A 354 13.76 14.47 -28.09
N GLU A 355 13.34 15.69 -27.76
CA GLU A 355 12.54 16.52 -28.67
C GLU A 355 13.21 16.64 -30.05
N TRP A 356 14.50 16.97 -30.08
CA TRP A 356 15.27 17.06 -31.33
C TRP A 356 15.42 15.72 -32.04
N SER A 357 15.66 14.63 -31.30
CA SER A 357 15.79 13.29 -31.89
C SER A 357 14.48 12.86 -32.57
N CYS A 358 13.33 13.04 -31.91
CA CYS A 358 12.03 12.70 -32.47
C CYS A 358 11.69 13.50 -33.72
N MET A 359 12.01 14.80 -33.73
CA MET A 359 11.82 15.65 -34.93
C MET A 359 12.70 15.18 -36.08
N LEU A 360 14.00 15.01 -35.84
CA LEU A 360 14.97 14.66 -36.88
C LEU A 360 14.73 13.28 -37.48
N ARG A 361 14.39 12.29 -36.66
CA ARG A 361 14.24 10.89 -37.06
C ARG A 361 13.28 10.70 -38.24
N HIS A 362 12.09 11.29 -38.16
CA HIS A 362 11.07 11.15 -39.21
C HIS A 362 11.31 12.10 -40.40
N THR A 363 11.79 13.33 -40.15
CA THR A 363 12.01 14.29 -41.25
C THR A 363 13.27 14.00 -42.05
N ALA A 364 14.36 13.58 -41.39
CA ALA A 364 15.60 13.20 -42.06
C ALA A 364 15.39 11.97 -42.94
N PHE A 365 14.67 10.96 -42.44
CA PHE A 365 14.23 9.82 -43.24
C PHE A 365 13.44 10.27 -44.49
N GLY A 366 12.39 11.08 -44.31
CA GLY A 366 11.58 11.52 -45.45
C GLY A 366 12.36 12.31 -46.51
N ILE A 367 13.21 13.25 -46.09
CA ILE A 367 13.99 14.10 -47.01
C ILE A 367 15.05 13.29 -47.76
N THR A 368 15.78 12.41 -47.07
CA THR A 368 16.84 11.58 -47.68
C THR A 368 16.27 10.57 -48.67
N PHE A 369 15.13 9.94 -48.36
CA PHE A 369 14.46 9.03 -49.28
C PHE A 369 13.95 9.72 -50.54
N VAL A 370 13.33 10.90 -50.42
CA VAL A 370 12.91 11.68 -51.60
C VAL A 370 14.11 12.10 -52.44
N LEU A 371 15.22 12.49 -51.82
CA LEU A 371 16.47 12.79 -52.54
C LEU A 371 16.93 11.58 -53.37
N CYS A 372 16.96 10.39 -52.77
CA CYS A 372 17.35 9.15 -53.44
C CYS A 372 16.43 8.81 -54.61
N ILE A 373 15.10 8.78 -54.40
CA ILE A 373 14.12 8.48 -55.46
C ILE A 373 14.19 9.52 -56.57
N SER A 374 14.33 10.80 -56.24
CA SER A 374 14.43 11.88 -57.23
C SER A 374 15.67 11.72 -58.11
N CYS A 375 16.81 11.29 -57.55
CA CYS A 375 18.01 10.98 -58.32
C CYS A 375 17.77 9.81 -59.30
N VAL A 376 17.14 8.72 -58.84
CA VAL A 376 16.84 7.58 -59.71
C VAL A 376 15.83 7.97 -60.80
N LEU A 377 14.79 8.73 -60.43
CA LEU A 377 13.81 9.27 -61.38
C LEU A 377 14.51 10.11 -62.46
N GLY A 378 15.41 11.00 -62.05
CA GLY A 378 16.27 11.76 -62.96
C GLY A 378 17.04 10.85 -63.93
N LYS A 379 17.71 9.82 -63.42
CA LYS A 379 18.44 8.84 -64.27
C LYS A 379 17.50 8.08 -65.22
N THR A 380 16.32 7.65 -64.77
CA THR A 380 15.36 6.94 -65.63
C THR A 380 14.83 7.82 -66.76
N ILE A 381 14.55 9.11 -66.50
CA ILE A 381 14.10 10.05 -67.52
C ILE A 381 15.19 10.28 -68.58
N VAL A 382 16.45 10.40 -68.15
CA VAL A 382 17.59 10.53 -69.08
C VAL A 382 17.70 9.33 -70.02
N VAL A 383 17.60 8.11 -69.46
CA VAL A 383 17.60 6.88 -70.25
C VAL A 383 16.45 6.88 -71.25
N LEU A 384 15.22 7.17 -70.81
CA LEU A 384 14.04 7.23 -71.70
C LEU A 384 14.18 8.27 -72.83
N MET A 385 14.76 9.44 -72.53
CA MET A 385 14.94 10.53 -73.50
C MET A 385 16.06 10.24 -74.50
N ALA A 386 17.17 9.61 -74.08
CA ALA A 386 18.25 9.20 -74.97
C ALA A 386 17.74 8.25 -76.08
N PHE A 387 16.83 7.34 -75.71
CA PHE A 387 16.17 6.43 -76.65
C PHE A 387 15.10 7.07 -77.53
N ARG A 388 14.29 7.99 -76.99
CA ARG A 388 13.30 8.68 -77.82
C ARG A 388 13.92 9.60 -78.87
N ALA A 389 15.13 10.08 -78.62
CA ALA A 389 15.87 10.92 -79.56
C ALA A 389 16.54 10.13 -80.72
N THR A 390 16.58 8.80 -80.68
CA THR A 390 17.05 7.98 -81.83
C THR A 390 15.95 7.68 -82.85
N LEU A 391 14.68 8.00 -82.55
CA LEU A 391 13.57 7.96 -83.49
C LEU A 391 13.48 9.31 -84.24
N PRO A 392 13.28 9.34 -85.58
CA PRO A 392 13.38 10.57 -86.39
C PRO A 392 12.13 11.46 -86.30
N ALA A 393 11.72 11.84 -85.09
CA ALA A 393 10.68 12.84 -84.87
C ALA A 393 10.90 13.58 -83.54
N ILE A 394 11.28 14.86 -83.66
CA ILE A 394 11.37 15.89 -82.61
C ILE A 394 12.65 15.83 -81.75
N ASN A 395 13.39 16.93 -81.75
CA ASN A 395 14.71 17.09 -81.13
C ASN A 395 14.62 17.30 -79.60
N VAL A 396 14.08 16.31 -78.87
CA VAL A 396 13.75 16.37 -77.43
C VAL A 396 14.98 16.43 -76.50
N MET A 397 16.17 16.06 -76.98
CA MET A 397 17.39 15.99 -76.17
C MET A 397 17.91 17.37 -75.72
N LYS A 398 17.49 18.47 -76.39
CA LYS A 398 17.87 19.85 -76.01
C LYS A 398 17.07 20.40 -74.81
N TRP A 399 15.94 19.77 -74.46
CA TRP A 399 15.02 20.25 -73.42
C TRP A 399 15.36 19.74 -72.01
N PHE A 400 16.15 18.66 -71.89
CA PHE A 400 16.42 18.00 -70.61
C PHE A 400 17.93 17.74 -70.39
N GLY A 401 18.73 18.80 -70.47
CA GLY A 401 20.18 18.75 -70.20
C GLY A 401 20.54 18.60 -68.71
N PRO A 402 21.85 18.50 -68.38
CA PRO A 402 22.35 18.41 -66.99
C PRO A 402 21.79 19.47 -66.01
N PRO A 403 21.65 20.77 -66.36
CA PRO A 403 21.07 21.74 -65.43
C PRO A 403 19.59 21.49 -65.13
N GLN A 404 18.83 20.99 -66.11
CA GLN A 404 17.41 20.67 -65.95
C GLN A 404 17.21 19.46 -65.02
N GLN A 405 18.13 18.49 -65.08
CA GLN A 405 18.13 17.31 -64.19
C GLN A 405 18.40 17.70 -62.74
N ARG A 406 19.41 18.56 -62.51
CA ARG A 406 19.70 19.11 -61.18
C ARG A 406 18.52 19.90 -60.63
N LEU A 407 17.92 20.76 -61.44
CA LEU A 407 16.75 21.55 -61.04
C LEU A 407 15.56 20.66 -60.68
N SER A 408 15.33 19.59 -61.45
CA SER A 408 14.27 18.61 -61.19
C SER A 408 14.45 17.89 -59.85
N VAL A 409 15.66 17.38 -59.58
CA VAL A 409 15.97 16.71 -58.29
C VAL A 409 15.79 17.67 -57.12
N LEU A 410 16.29 18.91 -57.23
CA LEU A 410 16.15 19.94 -56.20
C LEU A 410 14.69 20.37 -56.00
N ALA A 411 13.88 20.42 -57.06
CA ALA A 411 12.47 20.78 -56.96
C ALA A 411 11.68 19.71 -56.20
N PHE A 412 11.85 18.42 -56.54
CA PHE A 412 11.15 17.34 -55.85
C PHE A 412 11.55 17.20 -54.38
N THR A 413 12.82 17.44 -54.04
CA THR A 413 13.28 17.44 -52.65
C THR A 413 12.81 18.67 -51.88
N LEU A 414 12.77 19.86 -52.52
CA LEU A 414 12.26 21.08 -51.91
C LEU A 414 10.78 20.93 -51.50
N ILE A 415 9.96 20.30 -52.34
CA ILE A 415 8.56 19.99 -52.00
C ILE A 415 8.50 19.17 -50.70
N GLN A 416 9.33 18.14 -50.56
CA GLN A 416 9.37 17.33 -49.34
C GLN A 416 9.84 18.14 -48.12
N VAL A 417 10.84 19.01 -48.29
CA VAL A 417 11.31 19.90 -47.21
C VAL A 417 10.19 20.82 -46.74
N LEU A 418 9.38 21.38 -47.67
CA LEU A 418 8.24 22.22 -47.32
C LEU A 418 7.14 21.44 -46.58
N ILE A 419 6.85 20.21 -47.02
CA ILE A 419 5.90 19.32 -46.32
C ILE A 419 6.39 19.04 -44.89
N CYS A 420 7.67 18.69 -44.71
CA CYS A 420 8.26 18.45 -43.40
C CYS A 420 8.27 19.72 -42.53
N ALA A 421 8.61 20.88 -43.09
CA ALA A 421 8.60 22.15 -42.37
C ALA A 421 7.18 22.50 -41.89
N LEU A 422 6.17 22.35 -42.75
CA LEU A 422 4.78 22.56 -42.38
C LEU A 422 4.35 21.61 -41.26
N TRP A 423 4.68 20.32 -41.36
CA TRP A 423 4.38 19.34 -40.32
C TRP A 423 5.01 19.71 -38.97
N LEU A 424 6.28 20.08 -38.97
CA LEU A 424 6.99 20.52 -37.75
C LEU A 424 6.40 21.81 -37.15
N THR A 425 5.90 22.74 -37.98
CA THR A 425 5.30 24.00 -37.47
C THR A 425 3.91 23.80 -36.88
N VAL A 426 3.11 22.87 -37.41
CA VAL A 426 1.73 22.66 -36.97
C VAL A 426 1.68 21.73 -35.75
N SER A 427 2.40 20.61 -35.79
CA SER A 427 2.37 19.59 -34.74
C SER A 427 3.60 18.69 -34.85
N PRO A 428 4.75 19.11 -34.27
CA PRO A 428 5.99 18.36 -34.36
C PRO A 428 5.93 17.04 -33.57
N PRO A 429 6.71 16.02 -33.97
CA PRO A 429 6.90 14.82 -33.17
C PRO A 429 7.55 15.13 -31.81
N PHE A 430 7.10 14.45 -30.75
CA PHE A 430 7.56 14.69 -29.37
C PHE A 430 7.77 13.38 -28.59
N PRO A 431 8.65 13.37 -27.57
CA PRO A 431 8.86 12.19 -26.74
C PRO A 431 7.62 11.91 -25.87
N TYR A 432 7.16 10.67 -25.89
CA TYR A 432 5.97 10.21 -25.20
C TYR A 432 6.30 9.02 -24.30
N LYS A 433 5.85 9.10 -23.04
CA LYS A 433 5.95 8.00 -22.08
C LYS A 433 4.73 7.10 -22.24
N ASN A 434 4.90 5.93 -22.83
CA ASN A 434 3.85 4.95 -22.94
C ASN A 434 3.79 4.10 -21.66
N MET A 435 2.74 4.33 -20.87
CA MET A 435 2.53 3.70 -19.56
C MET A 435 1.39 2.67 -19.58
N LYS A 436 0.74 2.47 -20.74
CA LYS A 436 -0.45 1.61 -20.88
C LYS A 436 -0.11 0.21 -21.38
N THR A 437 0.94 0.06 -22.19
CA THR A 437 1.28 -1.21 -22.84
C THR A 437 1.87 -2.23 -21.87
N TYR A 438 2.69 -1.78 -20.92
CA TYR A 438 3.28 -2.63 -19.87
C TYR A 438 3.08 -1.95 -18.52
N LYS A 439 2.62 -2.70 -17.51
CA LYS A 439 2.31 -2.12 -16.20
C LYS A 439 3.56 -1.94 -15.34
N GLU A 440 4.54 -2.82 -15.50
CA GLU A 440 5.77 -2.85 -14.71
C GLU A 440 6.86 -1.87 -15.18
N LYS A 441 6.75 -1.30 -16.40
CA LYS A 441 7.79 -0.47 -17.03
C LYS A 441 7.22 0.68 -17.85
N ILE A 442 8.01 1.72 -18.02
CA ILE A 442 7.68 2.87 -18.87
C ILE A 442 8.46 2.74 -20.17
N ILE A 443 7.76 2.66 -21.31
CA ILE A 443 8.43 2.69 -22.62
C ILE A 443 8.47 4.14 -23.11
N LEU A 444 9.66 4.60 -23.47
CA LEU A 444 9.83 5.94 -24.01
C LEU A 444 9.91 5.88 -25.54
N GLU A 445 8.91 6.46 -26.21
CA GLU A 445 8.71 6.41 -27.66
C GLU A 445 8.61 7.83 -28.24
N CYS A 446 8.73 7.99 -29.56
CA CYS A 446 8.44 9.26 -30.22
C CYS A 446 7.02 9.24 -30.78
N ASN A 447 6.13 10.07 -30.23
CA ASN A 447 4.82 10.27 -30.83
C ASN A 447 4.95 11.16 -32.07
N VAL A 448 4.29 10.78 -33.16
CA VAL A 448 4.32 11.51 -34.44
C VAL A 448 3.58 12.85 -34.40
N GLY A 449 2.82 13.14 -33.35
CA GLY A 449 2.09 14.40 -33.15
C GLY A 449 0.86 14.48 -34.06
N SER A 450 1.07 14.72 -35.36
CA SER A 450 0.01 14.73 -36.38
C SER A 450 0.10 13.50 -37.29
N ALA A 451 -0.88 12.60 -37.15
CA ALA A 451 -1.03 11.46 -38.05
C ALA A 451 -1.20 11.92 -39.51
N ILE A 452 -1.92 13.02 -39.75
CA ILE A 452 -2.12 13.57 -41.10
C ILE A 452 -0.78 13.98 -41.71
N GLY A 453 0.06 14.72 -40.97
CA GLY A 453 1.37 15.15 -41.46
C GLY A 453 2.28 13.98 -41.81
N PHE A 454 2.29 12.96 -40.94
CA PHE A 454 3.01 11.71 -41.17
C PHE A 454 2.56 10.97 -42.45
N TRP A 455 1.24 10.83 -42.67
CA TRP A 455 0.71 10.20 -43.88
C TRP A 455 0.93 11.00 -45.16
N VAL A 456 0.95 12.34 -45.08
CA VAL A 456 1.28 13.19 -46.24
C VAL A 456 2.74 12.98 -46.66
N VAL A 457 3.67 12.91 -45.70
CA VAL A 457 5.09 12.60 -45.95
C VAL A 457 5.24 11.23 -46.62
N LEU A 458 4.63 10.17 -46.07
CA LEU A 458 4.69 8.83 -46.66
C LEU A 458 4.00 8.75 -48.02
N GLY A 459 2.86 9.44 -48.17
CA GLY A 459 2.09 9.49 -49.41
C GLY A 459 2.88 10.11 -50.56
N TYR A 460 3.63 11.19 -50.30
CA TYR A 460 4.48 11.80 -51.33
C TYR A 460 5.63 10.88 -51.75
N ILE A 461 6.28 10.20 -50.80
CA ILE A 461 7.32 9.19 -51.10
C ILE A 461 6.74 8.06 -51.96
N GLY A 462 5.56 7.55 -51.59
CA GLY A 462 4.85 6.52 -52.34
C GLY A 462 4.48 6.95 -53.77
N LEU A 463 3.99 8.18 -53.94
CA LEU A 463 3.67 8.75 -55.26
C LEU A 463 4.92 8.84 -56.14
N LEU A 464 6.02 9.37 -55.59
CA LEU A 464 7.28 9.52 -56.33
C LEU A 464 7.87 8.15 -56.71
N SER A 465 7.78 7.18 -55.79
CA SER A 465 8.18 5.78 -56.02
C SER A 465 7.38 5.14 -57.15
N LEU A 466 6.05 5.29 -57.14
CA LEU A 466 5.17 4.76 -58.19
C LEU A 466 5.49 5.35 -59.56
N LEU A 467 5.67 6.68 -59.63
CA LEU A 467 6.08 7.36 -60.85
C LEU A 467 7.43 6.82 -61.36
N CYS A 468 8.41 6.66 -60.46
CA CYS A 468 9.71 6.09 -60.80
C CYS A 468 9.60 4.65 -61.31
N PHE A 469 8.75 3.82 -60.68
CA PHE A 469 8.51 2.43 -61.10
C PHE A 469 7.88 2.37 -62.50
N VAL A 470 6.86 3.19 -62.79
CA VAL A 470 6.21 3.24 -64.11
C VAL A 470 7.22 3.63 -65.20
N LEU A 471 8.02 4.68 -64.97
CA LEU A 471 9.03 5.11 -65.93
C LEU A 471 10.14 4.07 -66.10
N ALA A 472 10.61 3.47 -65.01
CA ALA A 472 11.58 2.38 -65.07
C ALA A 472 11.02 1.20 -65.89
N PHE A 473 9.78 0.77 -65.63
CA PHE A 473 9.13 -0.33 -66.36
C PHE A 473 9.05 -0.06 -67.87
N LEU A 474 8.74 1.17 -68.28
CA LEU A 474 8.75 1.59 -69.68
C LEU A 474 10.16 1.50 -70.29
N ALA A 475 11.20 1.85 -69.52
CA ALA A 475 12.59 1.77 -69.96
C ALA A 475 13.08 0.34 -70.22
N ARG A 476 12.42 -0.68 -69.64
CA ARG A 476 12.80 -2.11 -69.82
C ARG A 476 12.60 -2.62 -71.24
N LYS A 477 11.66 -2.05 -72.00
CA LYS A 477 11.34 -2.48 -73.37
C LYS A 477 12.33 -1.94 -74.41
N LEU A 478 13.33 -1.15 -74.00
CA LEU A 478 14.27 -0.50 -74.90
C LEU A 478 15.46 -1.44 -75.20
N PRO A 479 15.82 -1.65 -76.48
CA PRO A 479 16.96 -2.47 -76.84
C PRO A 479 18.25 -1.65 -76.66
N ASP A 480 18.98 -1.85 -75.57
CA ASP A 480 20.38 -1.39 -75.48
C ASP A 480 21.35 -2.51 -75.14
N ASN A 481 22.59 -2.31 -75.57
CA ASN A 481 23.76 -3.10 -75.22
C ASN A 481 24.22 -2.94 -73.75
N PHE A 482 23.50 -2.15 -72.94
CA PHE A 482 23.80 -1.87 -71.54
C PHE A 482 22.62 -2.28 -70.64
N ASN A 483 22.83 -3.29 -69.79
CA ASN A 483 21.83 -3.84 -68.85
C ASN A 483 21.34 -2.86 -67.75
N GLU A 484 21.67 -1.58 -67.83
CA GLU A 484 21.44 -0.58 -66.78
C GLU A 484 19.96 -0.34 -66.49
N ALA A 485 19.13 -0.16 -67.52
CA ALA A 485 17.67 0.00 -67.36
C ALA A 485 17.03 -1.20 -66.64
N LYS A 486 17.53 -2.42 -66.91
CA LYS A 486 17.05 -3.65 -66.25
C LYS A 486 17.36 -3.64 -64.75
N PHE A 487 18.57 -3.23 -64.35
CA PHE A 487 18.94 -3.12 -62.93
C PHE A 487 18.14 -2.04 -62.20
N ILE A 488 17.89 -0.89 -62.84
CA ILE A 488 17.05 0.17 -62.24
C ILE A 488 15.61 -0.34 -62.04
N THR A 489 15.04 -1.05 -63.02
CA THR A 489 13.70 -1.62 -62.86
C THR A 489 13.63 -2.67 -61.75
N PHE A 490 14.68 -3.48 -61.61
CA PHE A 490 14.74 -4.52 -60.58
C PHE A 490 14.88 -3.91 -59.18
N SER A 491 15.74 -2.89 -59.03
CA SER A 491 15.90 -2.14 -57.79
C SER A 491 14.59 -1.43 -57.38
N MET A 492 13.90 -0.78 -58.32
CA MET A 492 12.62 -0.12 -58.03
C MET A 492 11.50 -1.11 -57.71
N LEU A 493 11.48 -2.29 -58.31
CA LEU A 493 10.51 -3.35 -57.97
C LEU A 493 10.71 -3.83 -56.53
N ILE A 494 11.96 -4.11 -56.13
CA ILE A 494 12.28 -4.50 -54.74
C ILE A 494 11.86 -3.39 -53.78
N PHE A 495 12.19 -2.15 -54.09
CA PHE A 495 11.82 -1.00 -53.26
C PHE A 495 10.30 -0.90 -53.07
N CYS A 496 9.51 -0.97 -54.15
CA CYS A 496 8.05 -0.95 -54.04
C CYS A 496 7.51 -2.13 -53.23
N ALA A 497 8.09 -3.33 -53.35
CA ALA A 497 7.69 -4.49 -52.57
C ALA A 497 7.93 -4.27 -51.06
N VAL A 498 9.10 -3.76 -50.67
CA VAL A 498 9.42 -3.42 -49.28
C VAL A 498 8.44 -2.37 -48.74
N TRP A 499 8.16 -1.32 -49.51
CA TRP A 499 7.21 -0.26 -49.14
C TRP A 499 5.79 -0.76 -48.92
N ILE A 500 5.29 -1.67 -49.77
CA ILE A 500 3.97 -2.28 -49.61
C ILE A 500 3.90 -3.14 -48.34
N THR A 501 4.97 -3.89 -48.04
CA THR A 501 5.02 -4.73 -46.82
C THR A 501 5.19 -3.94 -45.53
N PHE A 502 5.80 -2.75 -45.61
CA PHE A 502 6.07 -1.91 -44.45
C PHE A 502 4.79 -1.34 -43.82
N ILE A 503 3.84 -0.84 -44.62
CA ILE A 503 2.64 -0.15 -44.10
C ILE A 503 1.83 -1.05 -43.15
N PRO A 504 1.49 -2.31 -43.50
CA PRO A 504 0.81 -3.22 -42.58
C PRO A 504 1.65 -3.58 -41.34
N ALA A 505 2.96 -3.75 -41.48
CA ALA A 505 3.85 -4.11 -40.39
C ALA A 505 3.96 -2.98 -39.34
N TYR A 506 4.06 -1.73 -39.78
CA TYR A 506 4.09 -0.56 -38.91
C TYR A 506 2.78 -0.39 -38.12
N VAL A 507 1.62 -0.56 -38.76
CA VAL A 507 0.32 -0.42 -38.09
C VAL A 507 0.04 -1.55 -37.10
N SER A 508 0.54 -2.76 -37.37
CA SER A 508 0.23 -3.95 -36.56
C SER A 508 1.12 -4.10 -35.31
N THR A 509 2.23 -3.36 -35.23
CA THR A 509 3.25 -3.58 -34.20
C THR A 509 3.28 -2.40 -33.20
N PRO A 510 2.66 -2.52 -32.03
CA PRO A 510 2.80 -1.53 -30.98
C PRO A 510 4.19 -1.64 -30.32
N GLY A 511 4.74 -0.52 -29.84
CA GLY A 511 5.97 -0.52 -29.06
C GLY A 511 7.22 -0.02 -29.81
N ASN A 512 8.38 -0.19 -29.16
CA ASN A 512 9.72 0.02 -29.72
C ASN A 512 9.95 -0.70 -31.07
N CYS A 513 9.25 -1.81 -31.35
CA CYS A 513 9.36 -2.54 -32.60
C CYS A 513 8.76 -1.80 -33.81
N GLY A 514 7.77 -0.91 -33.62
CA GLY A 514 7.19 -0.13 -34.72
C GLY A 514 8.19 0.87 -35.31
N ASP A 515 9.01 1.45 -34.45
CA ASP A 515 10.10 2.36 -34.82
C ASP A 515 11.25 1.64 -35.54
N LEU A 516 11.50 0.38 -35.17
CA LEU A 516 12.41 -0.53 -35.86
C LEU A 516 11.94 -0.89 -37.27
N CYS A 517 10.64 -1.17 -37.45
CA CYS A 517 10.07 -1.39 -38.78
C CYS A 517 10.23 -0.16 -39.68
N TYR A 518 10.18 1.05 -39.11
CA TYR A 518 10.39 2.31 -39.83
C TYR A 518 11.87 2.55 -40.17
N SER A 519 12.79 2.18 -39.27
CA SER A 519 14.24 2.32 -39.47
C SER A 519 14.86 1.28 -40.42
N GLY A 520 14.18 0.16 -40.69
CA GLY A 520 14.67 -0.92 -41.54
C GLY A 520 14.37 -0.76 -43.03
N LEU A 521 13.64 0.30 -43.41
CA LEU A 521 13.44 0.77 -44.79
C LEU A 521 14.70 1.48 -45.29
#